data_AF-A0A9E0YLA7-F1
#
_entry.id   AF-A0A9E0YLA7-F1
#
_cell.length_a   1.000
_cell.length_b   1.000
_cell.length_c   1.000
_cell.angle_alpha   90.00
_cell.angle_beta   90.00
_cell.angle_gamma   90.00
#
_symmetry.space_group_name_H-M   'P 1'
#
loop_
_entity.id
_entity.type
_entity.pdbx_description
1 polymer ?
#
loop_
_entity_poly.entity_id
_entity_poly.type
_entity_poly.pdbx_seq_one_letter_code
_entity_poly.pdbx_strand_id
1 'polypeptide(L)'
;MEIGVANGVQHIWEWPVALHFVLSALVGGLIGIAGFGRLINRDQAARVATYIAFPLLVVDLLVLWLDLTRGLLAFWLFLSFRVTAAISWGSWALFLTSLVNLIYLAEYLGYIELPHTADNAINWSA
;
A
#
# COMPACT_ATOMS: atom_id res chain seq x y z
N MET A 1 -1.76 40.81 11.06
CA MET A 1 -3.02 41.47 11.47
C MET A 1 -4.10 40.88 10.58
N GLU A 2 -5.05 40.20 11.23
CA GLU A 2 -6.37 39.77 10.72
C GLU A 2 -6.45 38.97 9.41
N ILE A 3 -6.47 37.65 9.55
CA ILE A 3 -7.59 36.86 9.03
C ILE A 3 -8.14 36.02 10.18
N GLY A 4 -9.42 36.26 10.43
CA GLY A 4 -10.13 35.93 11.65
C GLY A 4 -10.19 34.45 11.94
N VAL A 5 -10.02 34.18 13.23
CA VAL A 5 -10.48 33.00 13.96
C VAL A 5 -12.02 32.95 13.90
N ALA A 6 -12.57 32.62 12.74
CA ALA A 6 -13.97 32.30 12.54
C ALA A 6 -14.03 30.92 11.88
N ASN A 7 -14.67 29.98 12.55
CA ASN A 7 -14.78 28.54 12.23
C ASN A 7 -13.65 27.74 12.87
N GLY A 8 -13.97 27.02 13.96
CA GLY A 8 -13.06 26.11 14.67
C GLY A 8 -12.68 24.85 13.89
N VAL A 9 -12.25 25.02 12.64
CA VAL A 9 -11.71 23.98 11.78
C VAL A 9 -10.35 24.48 11.30
N GLN A 10 -9.31 24.22 12.10
CA GLN A 10 -7.96 24.24 11.54
C GLN A 10 -7.97 23.25 10.37
N HIS A 11 -7.49 23.68 9.21
CA HIS A 11 -7.30 22.78 8.07
C HIS A 11 -6.15 21.84 8.44
N ILE A 12 -6.48 20.72 9.09
CA ILE A 12 -5.50 19.76 9.62
C ILE A 12 -5.00 18.85 8.49
N TRP A 13 -5.82 18.62 7.46
CA TRP A 13 -5.50 17.79 6.31
C TRP A 13 -5.46 18.62 5.05
N GLU A 14 -4.25 18.74 4.51
CA GLU A 14 -4.02 19.31 3.19
C GLU A 14 -4.45 18.30 2.10
N TRP A 15 -4.71 18.79 0.89
CA TRP A 15 -5.10 17.95 -0.26
C TRP A 15 -4.14 16.76 -0.56
N PRO A 16 -2.82 16.79 -0.28
CA PRO A 16 -1.93 15.65 -0.46
C PRO A 16 -2.33 14.45 0.39
N VAL A 17 -2.81 14.70 1.62
CA VAL A 17 -3.28 13.64 2.53
C VAL A 17 -4.50 12.93 1.95
N ALA A 18 -5.46 13.68 1.41
CA ALA A 18 -6.63 13.10 0.75
C ALA A 18 -6.25 12.28 -0.49
N LEU A 19 -5.31 12.78 -1.30
CA LEU A 19 -4.79 12.07 -2.46
C LEU A 19 -4.09 10.76 -2.06
N HIS A 20 -3.27 10.81 -1.00
CA HIS A 20 -2.60 9.64 -0.43
C HIS A 20 -3.61 8.56 -0.02
N PHE A 21 -4.70 8.90 0.67
CA PHE A 21 -5.72 7.91 1.03
C PHE A 21 -6.35 7.22 -0.19
N VAL A 22 -6.63 7.98 -1.26
CA VAL A 22 -7.19 7.43 -2.50
C VAL A 22 -6.19 6.50 -3.19
N LEU A 23 -4.93 6.94 -3.33
CA LEU A 23 -3.87 6.15 -3.96
C LEU A 23 -3.56 4.89 -3.16
N SER A 24 -3.43 5.01 -1.84
CA SER A 24 -3.21 3.88 -0.94
C SER A 24 -4.34 2.85 -1.01
N ALA A 25 -5.60 3.29 -1.01
CA ALA A 25 -6.75 2.41 -1.16
C ALA A 25 -6.76 1.69 -2.52
N LEU A 26 -6.40 2.39 -3.60
CA LEU A 26 -6.30 1.81 -4.94
C LEU A 26 -5.20 0.75 -5.02
N VAL A 27 -4.02 1.04 -4.46
CA VAL A 27 -2.90 0.10 -4.39
C VAL A 27 -3.27 -1.14 -3.58
N GLY A 28 -3.87 -0.95 -2.40
CA GLY A 28 -4.36 -2.06 -1.58
C GLY A 28 -5.40 -2.93 -2.31
N GLY A 29 -6.32 -2.30 -3.04
CA GLY A 29 -7.31 -2.99 -3.88
C GLY A 29 -6.67 -3.82 -4.99
N LEU A 30 -5.68 -3.27 -5.70
CA LEU A 30 -4.96 -3.97 -6.77
C LEU A 30 -4.16 -5.16 -6.23
N ILE A 31 -3.49 -5.00 -5.08
CA ILE A 31 -2.78 -6.11 -4.43
C ILE A 31 -3.76 -7.19 -3.96
N GLY A 32 -4.92 -6.80 -3.44
CA GLY A 32 -6.00 -7.74 -3.11
C GLY A 32 -6.50 -8.53 -4.32
N ILE A 33 -6.75 -7.85 -5.45
CA ILE A 33 -7.09 -8.49 -6.73
C ILE A 33 -5.96 -9.41 -7.19
N ALA A 34 -4.70 -9.00 -7.03
CA ALA A 34 -3.55 -9.79 -7.43
C ALA A 34 -3.39 -11.06 -6.59
N GLY A 35 -3.60 -10.97 -5.28
CA GLY A 35 -3.61 -12.13 -4.39
C GLY A 35 -4.78 -13.07 -4.68
N PHE A 36 -5.99 -12.52 -4.83
CA PHE A 36 -7.17 -13.31 -5.15
C PHE A 36 -7.05 -13.98 -6.52
N GLY A 37 -6.55 -13.27 -7.53
CA GLY A 37 -6.33 -13.80 -8.88
C GLY A 37 -5.41 -15.03 -8.89
N ARG A 38 -4.37 -15.03 -8.05
CA ARG A 38 -3.49 -16.20 -7.86
C ARG A 38 -4.21 -17.39 -7.20
N LEU A 39 -5.15 -17.15 -6.30
CA LEU A 39 -5.92 -18.22 -5.64
C LEU A 39 -6.90 -18.92 -6.60
N ILE A 40 -7.41 -18.20 -7.61
CA ILE A 40 -8.40 -18.72 -8.58
C ILE A 40 -7.80 -19.02 -9.97
N ASN A 41 -6.48 -19.14 -10.10
CA ASN A 41 -5.77 -19.39 -11.37
C ASN A 41 -6.09 -18.37 -12.48
N ARG A 42 -6.26 -17.10 -12.11
CA ARG A 42 -6.44 -15.95 -13.02
C ARG A 42 -5.15 -15.15 -13.11
N ASP A 43 -4.07 -15.80 -13.56
CA ASP A 43 -2.71 -15.24 -13.55
C ASP A 43 -2.60 -13.94 -14.34
N GLN A 44 -3.30 -13.82 -15.46
CA GLN A 44 -3.28 -12.58 -16.25
C GLN A 44 -3.81 -11.38 -15.47
N ALA A 45 -4.92 -11.55 -14.73
CA ALA A 45 -5.48 -10.49 -13.90
C ALA A 45 -4.53 -10.14 -12.74
N ALA A 46 -3.91 -11.15 -12.13
CA ALA A 46 -2.95 -10.95 -11.06
C ALA A 46 -1.69 -10.21 -11.51
N ARG A 47 -1.18 -10.54 -12.70
CA ARG A 47 -0.02 -9.87 -13.31
C ARG A 47 -0.31 -8.41 -13.63
N VAL A 48 -1.44 -8.13 -14.30
CA VAL A 48 -1.84 -6.76 -14.65
C VAL A 48 -2.04 -5.92 -13.38
N ALA A 49 -2.71 -6.46 -12.37
CA ALA A 49 -2.92 -5.76 -11.11
C ALA A 49 -1.60 -5.45 -10.38
N THR A 50 -0.66 -6.40 -10.33
CA THR A 50 0.68 -6.19 -9.75
C THR A 50 1.46 -5.11 -10.51
N TYR A 51 1.44 -5.16 -11.84
CA TYR A 51 2.16 -4.20 -12.70
C TYR A 51 1.64 -2.78 -12.55
N ILE A 52 0.34 -2.59 -12.36
CA ILE A 52 -0.28 -1.27 -12.14
C ILE A 52 -0.09 -0.81 -10.69
N ALA A 53 -0.12 -1.72 -9.71
CA ALA A 53 0.04 -1.40 -8.29
C ALA A 53 1.42 -0.80 -7.98
N PHE A 54 2.48 -1.28 -8.62
CA PHE A 54 3.84 -0.79 -8.39
C PHE A 54 4.05 0.72 -8.67
N PRO A 55 3.80 1.25 -9.88
CA PRO A 55 3.95 2.68 -10.14
C PRO A 55 2.99 3.53 -9.31
N LEU A 56 1.78 3.05 -9.02
CA LEU A 56 0.84 3.75 -8.13
C LEU A 56 1.38 3.87 -6.70
N LEU A 57 1.98 2.79 -6.17
CA LEU A 57 2.60 2.78 -4.86
C LEU A 57 3.79 3.75 -4.81
N VAL A 58 4.59 3.83 -5.87
CA VAL A 58 5.68 4.80 -5.96
C VAL A 58 5.15 6.24 -5.92
N VAL A 59 4.09 6.54 -6.68
CA VAL A 59 3.45 7.88 -6.66
C VAL A 59 2.86 8.19 -5.29
N ASP A 60 2.21 7.22 -4.65
CA ASP A 60 1.66 7.37 -3.30
C ASP A 60 2.73 7.73 -2.27
N LEU A 61 3.85 7.00 -2.27
CA LEU A 61 4.99 7.27 -1.38
C LEU A 61 5.61 8.64 -1.64
N LEU A 62 5.65 9.11 -2.90
CA LEU A 62 6.12 10.45 -3.23
C LEU A 62 5.17 11.54 -2.68
N VAL A 63 3.85 11.35 -2.80
CA VAL A 63 2.87 12.28 -2.22
C VAL A 63 3.02 12.34 -0.71
N LEU A 64 3.16 11.19 -0.05
CA LEU A 64 3.38 11.11 1.39
C LEU A 64 4.70 11.78 1.81
N TRP A 65 5.76 11.59 1.03
CA TRP A 65 7.05 12.22 1.29
C TRP A 65 6.98 13.75 1.20
N LEU A 66 6.23 14.29 0.23
CA LEU A 66 6.02 15.73 0.08
C LEU A 66 5.19 16.33 1.22
N ASP A 67 4.25 15.57 1.76
CA ASP A 67 3.44 15.98 2.92
C ASP A 67 4.25 15.99 4.23
N LEU A 68 5.27 15.12 4.35
CA LEU A 68 6.06 15.02 5.57
C LEU A 68 7.05 16.18 5.76
N THR A 69 6.65 17.14 6.59
CA THR A 69 7.46 18.32 6.98
C THR A 69 8.80 17.96 7.64
N ARG A 70 8.98 16.73 8.13
CA ARG A 70 10.17 16.27 8.87
C ARG A 70 11.00 15.19 8.15
N GLY A 71 10.73 14.93 6.86
CA GLY A 71 11.56 14.10 5.96
C GLY A 71 12.05 12.78 6.57
N LEU A 72 13.33 12.70 6.93
CA LEU A 72 13.96 11.47 7.44
C LEU A 72 13.46 10.99 8.81
N LEU A 73 12.82 11.86 9.61
CA LEU A 73 12.21 11.43 10.87
C LEU A 73 10.97 10.55 10.65
N ALA A 74 10.43 10.50 9.43
CA ALA A 74 9.36 9.58 9.02
C ALA A 74 9.67 8.13 9.34
N PHE A 75 10.95 7.75 9.26
CA PHE A 75 11.38 6.38 9.47
C PHE A 75 10.98 5.84 10.85
N TRP A 76 11.01 6.70 11.87
CA TRP A 76 10.58 6.34 13.23
C TRP A 76 9.11 5.96 13.33
N LEU A 77 8.28 6.41 12.39
CA LEU A 77 6.86 6.07 12.32
C LEU A 77 6.66 4.58 12.02
N PHE A 78 7.58 3.98 11.25
CA PHE A 78 7.58 2.55 10.95
C PHE A 78 8.23 1.70 12.06
N LEU A 79 9.07 2.30 12.92
CA LEU A 79 9.68 1.61 14.07
C LEU A 79 8.87 1.78 15.37
N SER A 80 7.95 2.74 15.41
CA SER A 80 7.12 3.02 16.58
C SER A 80 5.75 2.37 16.41
N PHE A 81 5.44 1.36 17.21
CA PHE A 81 4.11 0.74 17.22
C PHE A 81 3.23 1.39 18.30
N ARG A 82 2.37 2.33 17.89
CA ARG A 82 1.41 3.00 18.78
C ARG A 82 -0.01 2.64 18.34
N VAL A 83 -0.54 1.53 18.89
CA VAL A 83 -1.86 0.96 18.54
C VAL A 83 -3.01 1.96 18.68
N THR A 84 -2.92 2.90 19.63
CA THR A 84 -3.95 3.92 19.87
C THR A 84 -3.93 5.05 18.84
N ALA A 85 -2.85 5.19 18.06
CA ALA A 85 -2.69 6.26 17.09
C ALA A 85 -3.07 5.76 15.68
N ALA A 86 -4.09 6.39 15.09
CA ALA A 86 -4.52 6.10 13.72
C ALA A 86 -3.38 6.21 12.68
N ILE A 87 -2.45 7.14 12.88
CA ILE A 87 -1.31 7.32 11.97
C ILE A 87 -0.34 6.14 11.99
N SER A 88 -0.18 5.48 13.15
CA SER A 88 0.67 4.28 13.27
C SER A 88 0.07 3.15 12.43
N TRP A 89 -1.24 2.93 12.51
CA TRP A 89 -1.93 1.95 11.66
C TRP A 89 -1.73 2.22 10.17
N GLY A 90 -1.86 3.46 9.73
CA GLY A 90 -1.62 3.85 8.33
C GLY A 90 -0.21 3.50 7.86
N SER A 91 0.81 3.81 8.66
CA SER A 91 2.21 3.52 8.33
C SER A 91 2.50 2.02 8.26
N TRP A 92 1.97 1.24 9.20
CA TRP A 92 2.12 -0.21 9.18
C TRP A 92 1.38 -0.86 8.00
N ALA A 93 0.18 -0.36 7.67
CA ALA A 93 -0.55 -0.80 6.49
C ALA A 93 0.23 -0.51 5.21
N LEU A 94 0.76 0.71 5.05
CA LEU A 94 1.61 1.07 3.91
C LEU A 94 2.86 0.22 3.81
N PHE A 95 3.52 -0.03 4.95
CA PHE A 95 4.72 -0.85 5.01
C PHE A 95 4.44 -2.29 4.56
N LEU A 96 3.41 -2.92 5.13
CA LEU A 96 2.99 -4.27 4.75
C LEU A 96 2.58 -4.34 3.28
N THR A 97 1.82 -3.36 2.80
CA THR A 97 1.37 -3.28 1.41
C THR A 97 2.57 -3.14 0.47
N SER A 98 3.57 -2.35 0.84
CA SER A 98 4.82 -2.19 0.09
C SER A 98 5.62 -3.49 0.02
N LEU A 99 5.75 -4.21 1.14
CA LEU A 99 6.42 -5.51 1.19
C LEU A 99 5.73 -6.55 0.32
N VAL A 100 4.40 -6.66 0.41
CA VAL A 100 3.61 -7.60 -0.40
C VAL A 100 3.73 -7.26 -1.89
N ASN A 101 3.63 -5.98 -2.25
CA ASN A 101 3.80 -5.54 -3.63
C ASN A 101 5.18 -5.90 -4.19
N LEU A 102 6.23 -5.74 -3.38
CA LEU A 102 7.59 -6.11 -3.75
C LEU A 102 7.73 -7.61 -3.99
N ILE A 103 7.12 -8.43 -3.13
CA ILE A 103 7.11 -9.90 -3.29
C ILE A 103 6.41 -10.28 -4.61
N TYR A 104 5.23 -9.70 -4.88
CA TYR A 104 4.49 -9.97 -6.11
C TYR A 104 5.22 -9.49 -7.36
N LEU A 105 5.92 -8.36 -7.27
CA LEU A 105 6.76 -7.88 -8.37
C LEU A 105 7.98 -8.78 -8.58
N ALA A 106 8.64 -9.22 -7.51
CA ALA A 106 9.79 -10.11 -7.59
C ALA A 106 9.41 -11.46 -8.22
N GLU A 107 8.25 -12.00 -7.86
CA GLU A 107 7.67 -13.18 -8.50
C GLU A 107 7.40 -12.92 -9.99
N TYR A 108 6.75 -11.80 -10.32
CA TYR A 108 6.45 -11.44 -11.70
C TYR A 108 7.71 -11.32 -12.58
N LEU A 109 8.81 -10.81 -12.01
CA LEU A 109 10.10 -10.68 -12.68
C LEU A 109 10.90 -12.00 -12.72
N GLY A 110 10.39 -13.09 -12.13
CA GLY A 110 11.04 -14.39 -12.11
C GLY A 110 12.19 -14.52 -11.11
N TYR A 111 12.28 -13.62 -10.12
CA TYR A 111 13.27 -13.73 -9.04
C TYR A 111 12.87 -14.72 -7.94
N ILE A 112 11.56 -14.95 -7.77
CA ILE A 112 11.00 -15.80 -6.72
C ILE A 112 9.88 -16.64 -7.34
N GLU A 113 9.81 -17.93 -7.01
CA GLU A 113 8.68 -18.78 -7.36
C GLU A 113 7.78 -18.92 -6.12
N LEU A 114 6.56 -18.37 -6.19
CA LEU A 114 5.59 -18.55 -5.11
C LEU A 114 4.79 -19.84 -5.35
N PRO A 115 4.54 -20.66 -4.32
CA PRO A 115 3.67 -21.82 -4.45
C PRO A 115 2.28 -21.40 -4.90
N HIS A 116 1.86 -21.80 -6.10
CA HIS A 116 0.49 -21.64 -6.55
C HIS A 116 -0.38 -22.65 -5.78
N THR A 117 -1.26 -22.14 -4.91
CA THR A 117 -2.05 -22.98 -3.99
C THR A 117 -2.96 -23.97 -4.75
N ALA A 118 -3.38 -23.63 -5.98
CA ALA A 118 -4.23 -24.50 -6.78
C ALA A 118 -3.50 -25.74 -7.32
N ASP A 119 -2.21 -25.66 -7.63
CA ASP A 119 -1.43 -26.80 -8.12
C ASP A 119 -1.25 -27.85 -7.01
N ASN A 120 -1.10 -27.38 -5.77
CA ASN A 120 -0.94 -28.24 -4.60
C ASN A 120 -2.26 -28.92 -4.20
N ALA A 121 -3.40 -28.24 -4.34
CA ALA A 121 -4.71 -28.80 -3.96
C ALA A 121 -5.07 -30.08 -4.74
N ILE A 122 -4.60 -30.21 -5.98
CA ILE A 122 -4.80 -31.41 -6.81
C ILE A 122 -3.92 -32.58 -6.28
N ASN A 123 -2.72 -32.28 -5.80
CA ASN A 123 -1.73 -33.28 -5.38
C ASN A 123 -2.05 -33.94 -4.02
N TRP A 124 -2.85 -33.30 -3.15
CA TRP A 124 -3.31 -33.89 -1.88
C TRP A 124 -4.49 -34.86 -2.04
N SER A 125 -5.04 -35.00 -3.25
CA SER A 125 -6.21 -35.83 -3.55
C SER A 125 -5.91 -37.14 -4.31
N ALA A 126 -4.62 -37.45 -4.52
CA ALA A 126 -4.14 -38.67 -5.18
C ALA A 126 -3.40 -39.58 -4.17
#